data_AF-A0AAE9JNT4-F1
#
_entry.id   AF-A0AAE9JNT4-F1
#
_cell.length_a   1.000
_cell.length_b   1.000
_cell.length_c   1.000
_cell.angle_alpha   90.00
_cell.angle_beta   90.00
_cell.angle_gamma   90.00
#
_symmetry.space_group_name_H-M   'P 1'
#
loop_
_entity.id
_entity.type
_entity.pdbx_description
1 polymer ?
#
loop_
_entity_poly.entity_id
_entity_poly.type
_entity_poly.pdbx_seq_one_letter_code
_entity_poly.pdbx_strand_id
1 'polypeptide(L)'
;MTFGSVLCEKAIRFILNGIRHYTHPENIVKWCELAKTEANYDSSAIAFSRRLKARLDRIEDLQGFTLMEKVRLVFIFSRPVSPRFLQILKDANCIVNLTDERKITFFCSPDGIVFKSEQSVNQKKYFKGKPENYKKRTVVKPAIRSSKSVRNPPLPSISPIIPNPPEVDDVEMGNEEEEAASEQKPEKFDGLTPPVNNGSNFQNQDARARDRANSQAQNFVQNNRNRVKMEDFVEDMQQAPQEWIPEEKVDILLLETISLLKLAEQIETLAFNINLEEGFQQKALRAVRLFKANDQTITIQHFNIFFNAILTSLKAGRIQNATRKSIQLSRLFKHLQRTLIRPMGEELMAEALAILDDEIEMLGESEDEVLLKTVQIRLDSLMNLATNSWADLYE
;
A
#
# COMPACT_ATOMS: atom_id res chain seq x y z
N MET A 1 -23.89 22.38 -1.34
CA MET A 1 -22.85 21.57 -0.67
C MET A 1 -22.87 21.90 0.81
N THR A 2 -22.76 20.94 1.74
CA THR A 2 -22.86 21.24 3.19
C THR A 2 -21.51 21.59 3.82
N PHE A 3 -21.52 22.42 4.86
CA PHE A 3 -20.31 22.85 5.61
C PHE A 3 -19.45 21.66 6.07
N GLY A 4 -20.07 20.62 6.61
CA GLY A 4 -19.40 19.37 7.00
C GLY A 4 -18.78 18.57 5.84
N SER A 5 -19.23 18.77 4.59
CA SER A 5 -18.56 18.18 3.42
C SER A 5 -17.31 18.95 3.04
N VAL A 6 -17.35 20.29 3.08
CA VAL A 6 -16.19 21.17 2.79
C VAL A 6 -15.07 20.93 3.81
N LEU A 7 -15.40 20.84 5.09
CA LEU A 7 -14.43 20.48 6.14
C LEU A 7 -13.86 19.06 5.95
N CYS A 8 -14.69 18.09 5.53
CA CYS A 8 -14.24 16.73 5.24
C CYS A 8 -13.29 16.69 4.02
N GLU A 9 -13.55 17.50 2.99
CA GLU A 9 -12.69 17.62 1.81
C GLU A 9 -11.33 18.26 2.14
N LYS A 10 -11.32 19.36 2.91
CA LYS A 10 -10.09 19.96 3.44
C LYS A 10 -9.26 18.96 4.25
N ALA A 11 -9.90 18.16 5.11
CA ALA A 11 -9.23 17.13 5.88
C ALA A 11 -8.68 15.99 5.00
N ILE A 12 -9.36 15.59 3.92
CA ILE A 12 -8.83 14.63 2.93
C ILE A 12 -7.64 15.22 2.18
N ARG A 13 -7.70 16.49 1.76
CA ARG A 13 -6.59 17.23 1.11
C ARG A 13 -5.35 17.29 2.00
N PHE A 14 -5.52 17.59 3.28
CA PHE A 14 -4.44 17.56 4.28
C PHE A 14 -3.80 16.16 4.39
N ILE A 15 -4.62 15.11 4.54
CA ILE A 15 -4.14 13.72 4.62
C ILE A 15 -3.39 13.31 3.34
N LEU A 16 -3.95 13.61 2.16
CA LEU A 16 -3.37 13.31 0.85
C LEU A 16 -1.96 13.93 0.69
N ASN A 17 -1.79 15.19 1.09
CA ASN A 17 -0.49 15.86 1.07
C ASN A 17 0.50 15.16 2.01
N GLY A 18 0.06 14.83 3.23
CA GLY A 18 0.88 14.14 4.23
C GLY A 18 1.33 12.73 3.81
N ILE A 19 0.52 12.00 3.04
CA ILE A 19 0.86 10.64 2.57
C ILE A 19 1.62 10.59 1.24
N ARG A 20 2.01 11.72 0.65
CA ARG A 20 2.58 11.78 -0.72
C ARG A 20 3.88 10.98 -0.90
N HIS A 21 4.61 10.68 0.17
CA HIS A 21 5.95 10.05 0.09
C HIS A 21 6.06 8.62 0.63
N TYR A 22 5.04 8.08 1.32
CA TYR A 22 5.10 6.72 1.89
C TYR A 22 4.78 5.63 0.86
N THR A 23 5.36 4.44 0.98
CA THR A 23 5.05 3.27 0.11
C THR A 23 4.21 2.20 0.82
N HIS A 24 4.16 2.25 2.14
CA HIS A 24 3.57 1.23 3.00
C HIS A 24 2.11 1.57 3.41
N PRO A 25 1.29 0.58 3.80
CA PRO A 25 -0.05 0.79 4.35
C PRO A 25 -0.05 1.63 5.63
N GLU A 26 -0.69 2.80 5.61
CA GLU A 26 -0.72 3.74 6.74
C GLU A 26 -1.98 3.61 7.61
N ASN A 27 -1.89 3.94 8.89
CA ASN A 27 -3.02 3.92 9.81
C ASN A 27 -3.93 5.15 9.61
N ILE A 28 -5.00 4.94 8.84
CA ILE A 28 -6.05 5.93 8.57
C ILE A 28 -6.64 6.61 9.82
N VAL A 29 -6.64 5.96 11.00
CA VAL A 29 -7.13 6.57 12.24
C VAL A 29 -6.13 7.61 12.76
N LYS A 30 -4.82 7.34 12.68
CA LYS A 30 -3.78 8.32 13.05
C LYS A 30 -3.74 9.52 12.11
N TRP A 31 -4.00 9.33 10.82
CA TRP A 31 -4.21 10.43 9.89
C TRP A 31 -5.48 11.24 10.19
N CYS A 32 -6.55 10.61 10.69
CA CYS A 32 -7.75 11.31 11.17
C CYS A 32 -7.54 12.04 12.51
N GLU A 33 -6.69 11.53 13.40
CA GLU A 33 -6.26 12.24 14.62
C GLU A 33 -5.46 13.50 14.26
N LEU A 34 -4.49 13.37 13.36
CA LEU A 34 -3.66 14.49 12.89
C LEU A 34 -4.49 15.57 12.17
N ALA A 35 -5.43 15.15 11.31
CA ALA A 35 -6.33 16.08 10.63
C ALA A 35 -7.31 16.79 11.59
N LYS A 36 -7.61 16.22 12.76
CA LYS A 36 -8.35 16.97 13.81
C LYS A 36 -7.49 18.11 14.36
N THR A 37 -6.22 17.85 14.70
CA THR A 37 -5.34 18.82 15.37
C THR A 37 -4.77 19.88 14.43
N GLU A 38 -4.45 19.53 13.18
CA GLU A 38 -3.75 20.42 12.24
C GLU A 38 -4.69 21.06 11.20
N ALA A 39 -5.93 20.58 11.04
CA ALA A 39 -6.91 21.11 10.08
C ALA A 39 -8.27 21.50 10.71
N ASN A 40 -8.33 21.69 12.04
CA ASN A 40 -9.51 22.09 12.82
C ASN A 40 -10.79 21.28 12.52
N TYR A 41 -10.66 19.98 12.26
CA TYR A 41 -11.79 19.12 11.94
C TYR A 41 -12.51 18.65 13.21
N ASP A 42 -13.55 19.39 13.62
CA ASP A 42 -14.27 19.15 14.89
C ASP A 42 -15.22 17.95 14.87
N SER A 43 -14.66 16.74 14.74
CA SER A 43 -15.36 15.51 15.08
C SER A 43 -14.37 14.47 15.61
N SER A 44 -14.86 13.44 16.30
CA SER A 44 -14.01 12.33 16.75
C SER A 44 -13.25 11.70 15.59
N ALA A 45 -11.94 11.52 15.72
CA ALA A 45 -11.10 10.87 14.69
C ALA A 45 -11.62 9.46 14.33
N ILE A 46 -12.27 8.77 15.27
CA ILE A 46 -12.95 7.48 15.01
C ILE A 46 -14.13 7.69 14.05
N ALA A 47 -14.98 8.68 14.31
CA ALA A 47 -16.11 9.02 13.45
C ALA A 47 -15.66 9.52 12.07
N PHE A 48 -14.59 10.33 12.01
CA PHE A 48 -13.98 10.73 10.74
C PHE A 48 -13.45 9.53 9.96
N SER A 49 -12.68 8.64 10.59
CA SER A 49 -12.13 7.46 9.93
C SER A 49 -13.20 6.51 9.36
N ARG A 50 -14.40 6.46 9.98
CA ARG A 50 -15.56 5.73 9.44
C ARG A 50 -16.12 6.41 8.18
N ARG A 51 -16.34 7.73 8.21
CA ARG A 51 -16.78 8.52 7.04
C ARG A 51 -15.75 8.46 5.90
N LEU A 52 -14.46 8.52 6.23
CA LEU A 52 -13.38 8.46 5.25
C LEU A 52 -13.33 7.10 4.57
N LYS A 53 -13.35 5.98 5.31
CA LYS A 53 -13.46 4.63 4.73
C LYS A 53 -14.64 4.53 3.76
N ALA A 54 -15.84 4.95 4.18
CA ALA A 54 -17.02 4.91 3.33
C ALA A 54 -16.92 5.78 2.06
N ARG A 55 -16.13 6.87 2.08
CA ARG A 55 -15.79 7.66 0.87
C ARG A 55 -14.73 7.00 0.00
N LEU A 56 -13.72 6.35 0.58
CA LEU A 56 -12.68 5.65 -0.17
C LEU A 56 -13.18 4.32 -0.79
N ASP A 57 -14.21 3.72 -0.18
CA ASP A 57 -14.89 2.53 -0.72
C ASP A 57 -15.85 2.87 -1.89
N ARG A 58 -15.97 4.17 -2.22
CA ARG A 58 -16.66 4.75 -3.39
C ARG A 58 -15.84 5.91 -3.98
N ILE A 59 -14.54 5.69 -4.13
CA ILE A 59 -13.55 6.71 -4.52
C ILE A 59 -13.87 7.38 -5.87
N GLU A 60 -14.57 6.68 -6.76
CA GLU A 60 -15.06 7.20 -8.03
C GLU A 60 -15.95 8.45 -7.83
N ASP A 61 -16.81 8.45 -6.80
CA ASP A 61 -17.74 9.54 -6.49
C ASP A 61 -17.07 10.72 -5.75
N LEU A 62 -15.80 10.59 -5.35
CA LEU A 62 -15.06 11.65 -4.67
C LEU A 62 -14.72 12.80 -5.65
N GLN A 63 -15.55 13.84 -5.67
CA GLN A 63 -15.30 15.06 -6.45
C GLN A 63 -14.14 15.88 -5.87
N GLY A 64 -13.48 16.69 -6.72
CA GLY A 64 -12.39 17.58 -6.29
C GLY A 64 -10.99 16.94 -6.24
N PHE A 65 -10.80 15.71 -6.74
CA PHE A 65 -9.52 14.99 -6.76
C PHE A 65 -9.24 14.34 -8.12
N THR A 66 -7.97 14.33 -8.54
CA THR A 66 -7.53 13.68 -9.78
C THR A 66 -7.52 12.15 -9.65
N LEU A 67 -7.43 11.43 -10.77
CA LEU A 67 -7.38 9.97 -10.77
C LEU A 67 -6.19 9.42 -9.95
N MET A 68 -5.02 10.06 -10.05
CA MET A 68 -3.82 9.63 -9.31
C MET A 68 -3.94 9.91 -7.80
N GLU A 69 -4.59 11.00 -7.41
CA GLU A 69 -4.89 11.31 -6.01
C GLU A 69 -5.87 10.29 -5.40
N LYS A 70 -6.87 9.87 -6.19
CA LYS A 70 -7.82 8.81 -5.83
C LYS A 70 -7.14 7.46 -5.63
N VAL A 71 -6.32 7.02 -6.59
CA VAL A 71 -5.52 5.80 -6.49
C VAL A 71 -4.62 5.86 -5.25
N ARG A 72 -3.93 6.99 -5.03
CA ARG A 72 -3.01 7.18 -3.91
C ARG A 72 -3.69 6.97 -2.55
N LEU A 73 -4.89 7.53 -2.35
CA LEU A 73 -5.67 7.35 -1.13
C LEU A 73 -6.10 5.88 -0.91
N VAL A 74 -6.54 5.20 -1.96
CA VAL A 74 -6.99 3.80 -1.89
C VAL A 74 -5.83 2.83 -1.63
N PHE A 75 -4.69 3.03 -2.30
CA PHE A 75 -3.46 2.25 -2.12
C PHE A 75 -2.92 2.38 -0.69
N ILE A 76 -2.64 3.61 -0.24
CA ILE A 76 -2.01 3.85 1.07
C ILE A 76 -2.88 3.41 2.25
N PHE A 77 -4.20 3.50 2.13
CA PHE A 77 -5.12 2.99 3.18
C PHE A 77 -5.64 1.57 2.92
N SER A 78 -5.07 0.88 1.93
CA SER A 78 -5.36 -0.50 1.52
C SER A 78 -6.87 -0.80 1.48
N ARG A 79 -7.62 0.08 0.80
CA ARG A 79 -9.06 -0.04 0.60
C ARG A 79 -9.37 -0.95 -0.60
N PRO A 80 -10.51 -1.66 -0.58
CA PRO A 80 -10.96 -2.40 -1.75
C PRO A 80 -11.32 -1.44 -2.89
N VAL A 81 -10.95 -1.79 -4.11
CA VAL A 81 -11.35 -1.10 -5.34
C VAL A 81 -12.75 -1.54 -5.76
N SER A 82 -13.62 -0.59 -6.08
CA SER A 82 -14.93 -0.89 -6.67
C SER A 82 -14.78 -1.31 -8.14
N PRO A 83 -15.67 -2.16 -8.70
CA PRO A 83 -15.61 -2.52 -10.12
C PRO A 83 -15.71 -1.31 -11.05
N ARG A 84 -16.48 -0.28 -10.66
CA ARG A 84 -16.63 0.97 -11.41
C ARG A 84 -15.34 1.80 -11.40
N PHE A 85 -14.64 1.88 -10.27
CA PHE A 85 -13.34 2.53 -10.24
C PHE A 85 -12.26 1.73 -10.98
N LEU A 86 -12.30 0.39 -10.93
CA LEU A 86 -11.40 -0.46 -11.73
C LEU A 86 -11.59 -0.22 -13.23
N GLN A 87 -12.84 -0.05 -13.70
CA GLN A 87 -13.09 0.28 -15.11
C GLN A 87 -12.51 1.65 -15.47
N ILE A 88 -12.73 2.69 -14.66
CA ILE A 88 -12.13 4.02 -14.86
C ILE A 88 -10.59 3.97 -14.93
N LEU A 89 -9.94 3.05 -14.21
CA LEU A 89 -8.49 2.84 -14.30
C LEU A 89 -8.07 2.14 -15.60
N LYS A 90 -8.84 1.16 -16.08
CA LYS A 90 -8.63 0.53 -17.40
C LYS A 90 -8.83 1.51 -18.54
N ASP A 91 -9.91 2.30 -18.49
CA ASP A 91 -10.24 3.31 -19.51
C ASP A 91 -9.15 4.42 -19.59
N ALA A 92 -8.40 4.60 -18.49
CA ALA A 92 -7.24 5.48 -18.40
C ALA A 92 -5.89 4.76 -18.63
N ASN A 93 -5.90 3.59 -19.28
CA ASN A 93 -4.74 2.74 -19.59
C ASN A 93 -3.81 2.43 -18.39
N CYS A 94 -4.35 2.40 -17.17
CA CYS A 94 -3.57 2.10 -15.96
C CYS A 94 -3.55 0.59 -15.67
N ILE A 95 -2.36 0.02 -15.42
CA ILE A 95 -2.20 -1.34 -14.92
C ILE A 95 -2.58 -1.37 -13.43
N VAL A 96 -3.40 -2.35 -13.02
CA VAL A 96 -3.81 -2.53 -11.61
C VAL A 96 -3.84 -4.01 -11.24
N ASN A 97 -2.94 -4.44 -10.35
CA ASN A 97 -3.01 -5.77 -9.75
C ASN A 97 -3.71 -5.67 -8.39
N LEU A 98 -4.60 -6.62 -8.11
CA LEU A 98 -5.41 -6.65 -6.88
C LEU A 98 -5.19 -7.95 -6.10
N THR A 99 -5.43 -7.91 -4.78
CA THR A 99 -5.69 -9.12 -3.98
C THR A 99 -7.13 -9.63 -4.20
N ASP A 100 -7.44 -10.82 -3.68
CA ASP A 100 -8.81 -11.36 -3.61
C ASP A 100 -9.78 -10.40 -2.88
N GLU A 101 -9.28 -9.70 -1.86
CA GLU A 101 -9.99 -8.61 -1.15
C GLU A 101 -10.09 -7.30 -1.96
N ARG A 102 -9.74 -7.33 -3.25
CA ARG A 102 -9.71 -6.20 -4.20
C ARG A 102 -8.82 -5.03 -3.79
N LYS A 103 -7.77 -5.26 -3.00
CA LYS A 103 -6.82 -4.21 -2.59
C LYS A 103 -5.67 -4.11 -3.60
N ILE A 104 -5.28 -2.89 -3.97
CA ILE A 104 -4.19 -2.64 -4.92
C ILE A 104 -2.86 -3.16 -4.35
N THR A 105 -2.22 -4.08 -5.07
CA THR A 105 -0.87 -4.59 -4.78
C THR A 105 0.19 -3.93 -5.69
N PHE A 106 -0.17 -3.67 -6.94
CA PHE A 106 0.62 -2.94 -7.92
C PHE A 106 -0.28 -2.00 -8.72
N PHE A 107 0.24 -0.83 -9.04
CA PHE A 107 -0.37 0.17 -9.90
C PHE A 107 0.70 0.80 -10.79
N CYS A 108 0.38 1.04 -12.06
CA CYS A 108 1.19 1.83 -12.98
C CYS A 108 0.28 2.70 -13.87
N SER A 109 0.54 4.01 -13.94
CA SER A 109 -0.09 4.90 -14.92
C SER A 109 0.71 4.97 -16.23
N PRO A 110 0.10 5.37 -17.36
CA PRO A 110 0.82 5.67 -18.60
C PRO A 110 1.96 6.68 -18.41
N ASP A 111 1.77 7.68 -17.54
CA ASP A 111 2.80 8.69 -17.18
C ASP A 111 3.97 8.14 -16.34
N GLY A 112 4.05 6.82 -16.13
CA GLY A 112 5.11 6.17 -15.36
C GLY A 112 4.97 6.28 -13.83
N ILE A 113 3.81 6.69 -13.31
CA ILE A 113 3.58 6.73 -11.84
C ILE A 113 3.32 5.30 -11.36
N VAL A 114 4.23 4.77 -10.54
CA VAL A 114 4.15 3.40 -10.02
C VAL A 114 3.93 3.39 -8.51
N PHE A 115 3.00 2.54 -8.05
CA PHE A 115 2.87 2.15 -6.63
C PHE A 115 2.98 0.63 -6.51
N LYS A 116 3.90 0.14 -5.67
CA LYS A 116 4.18 -1.29 -5.45
C LYS A 116 4.10 -1.57 -3.95
N SER A 117 3.26 -2.53 -3.56
CA SER A 117 3.04 -2.88 -2.15
C SER A 117 3.95 -4.04 -1.75
N GLU A 118 4.86 -3.79 -0.82
CA GLU A 118 5.60 -4.84 -0.13
C GLU A 118 4.64 -5.64 0.77
N GLN A 119 4.20 -6.81 0.28
CA GLN A 119 3.25 -7.68 0.97
C GLN A 119 3.87 -8.35 2.20
N SER A 120 4.05 -7.59 3.27
CA SER A 120 4.32 -8.16 4.59
C SER A 120 3.08 -8.92 5.08
N VAL A 121 3.21 -10.25 5.20
CA VAL A 121 2.13 -11.19 5.61
C VAL A 121 1.52 -10.82 6.98
N ASN A 122 2.25 -10.06 7.80
CA ASN A 122 1.74 -9.43 9.00
C ASN A 122 1.34 -7.97 8.70
N GLN A 123 0.05 -7.63 8.84
CA GLN A 123 -0.54 -6.30 8.55
C GLN A 123 -0.05 -5.16 9.48
N LYS A 124 1.26 -4.94 9.58
CA LYS A 124 1.86 -3.79 10.25
C LYS A 124 1.42 -2.54 9.52
N LYS A 125 0.54 -1.77 10.15
CA LYS A 125 0.18 -0.43 9.68
C LYS A 125 1.28 0.51 10.10
N TYR A 126 1.61 1.46 9.25
CA TYR A 126 2.62 2.46 9.50
C TYR A 126 1.94 3.76 9.92
N PHE A 127 2.65 4.63 10.64
CA PHE A 127 2.23 6.03 10.77
C PHE A 127 3.42 6.94 10.54
N LYS A 128 3.29 7.86 9.57
CA LYS A 128 4.37 8.71 9.06
C LYS A 128 5.61 7.87 8.69
N GLY A 129 5.41 6.71 8.07
CA GLY A 129 6.48 5.80 7.65
C GLY A 129 7.12 4.96 8.75
N LYS A 130 6.61 4.97 9.99
CA LYS A 130 7.12 4.14 11.10
C LYS A 130 6.13 3.01 11.45
N PRO A 131 6.58 1.76 11.62
CA PRO A 131 5.66 0.64 11.90
C PRO A 131 5.00 0.78 13.27
N GLU A 132 3.67 0.62 13.31
CA GLU A 132 2.88 0.70 14.54
C GLU A 132 3.06 -0.56 15.38
N ASN A 133 3.94 -0.47 16.38
CA ASN A 133 4.10 -1.51 17.39
C ASN A 133 2.85 -1.61 18.27
N TYR A 134 1.89 -2.44 17.86
CA TYR A 134 0.78 -2.81 18.73
C TYR A 134 1.30 -3.54 19.97
N LYS A 135 1.43 -2.79 21.08
CA LYS A 135 1.54 -3.35 22.42
C LYS A 135 0.34 -4.28 22.63
N LYS A 136 0.57 -5.59 22.59
CA LYS A 136 -0.47 -6.60 22.90
C LYS A 136 -1.09 -6.19 24.23
N ARG A 137 -2.42 -6.03 24.29
CA ARG A 137 -3.11 -5.90 25.59
C ARG A 137 -2.84 -7.18 26.35
N THR A 138 -1.96 -7.13 27.35
CA THR A 138 -1.81 -8.21 28.33
C THR A 138 -3.16 -8.36 29.02
N VAL A 139 -3.90 -9.40 28.67
CA VAL A 139 -5.13 -9.76 29.38
C VAL A 139 -4.70 -10.28 30.74
N VAL A 140 -4.58 -9.36 31.70
CA VAL A 140 -4.47 -9.69 33.11
C VAL A 140 -5.76 -10.42 33.47
N LYS A 141 -5.70 -11.75 33.46
CA LYS A 141 -6.79 -12.60 33.95
C LYS A 141 -7.09 -12.16 35.39
N PRO A 142 -8.33 -11.77 35.72
CA PRO A 142 -8.69 -11.53 37.11
C PRO A 142 -8.39 -12.80 37.92
N ALA A 143 -7.57 -12.67 38.97
CA ALA A 143 -7.26 -13.80 39.83
C ALA A 143 -8.56 -14.24 40.53
N ILE A 144 -9.01 -15.47 40.25
CA ILE A 144 -10.21 -16.03 40.87
C ILE A 144 -9.92 -16.21 42.36
N ARG A 145 -10.56 -15.40 43.21
CA ARG A 145 -10.51 -15.53 44.66
C ARG A 145 -11.22 -16.83 45.09
N SER A 146 -10.46 -17.89 45.32
CA SER A 146 -10.90 -19.00 46.17
C SER A 146 -10.78 -18.60 47.64
N SER A 147 -11.81 -18.89 48.45
CA SER A 147 -11.96 -18.36 49.81
C SER A 147 -12.02 -19.45 50.89
N LYS A 148 -11.05 -19.45 51.81
CA LYS A 148 -10.99 -20.08 53.17
C LYS A 148 -9.55 -19.93 53.69
N SER A 149 -9.21 -19.83 54.98
CA SER A 149 -10.02 -19.84 56.22
C SER A 149 -9.40 -18.88 57.28
N VAL A 150 -9.97 -18.84 58.50
CA VAL A 150 -9.74 -17.80 59.54
C VAL A 150 -8.83 -18.24 60.70
N ARG A 151 -7.96 -17.34 61.19
CA ARG A 151 -7.61 -17.19 62.62
C ARG A 151 -6.99 -15.81 62.91
N ASN A 152 -7.31 -15.23 64.08
CA ASN A 152 -6.90 -13.87 64.50
C ASN A 152 -5.87 -13.92 65.69
N PRO A 153 -5.58 -12.84 66.46
CA PRO A 153 -4.31 -12.10 66.41
C PRO A 153 -3.51 -12.14 67.74
N PRO A 154 -2.47 -11.29 67.92
CA PRO A 154 -2.66 -10.10 68.78
C PRO A 154 -1.93 -8.80 68.31
N LEU A 155 -2.00 -7.75 69.14
CA LEU A 155 -1.60 -6.33 68.98
C LEU A 155 -0.58 -5.92 70.11
N PRO A 156 -0.10 -4.65 70.28
CA PRO A 156 0.35 -3.58 69.36
C PRO A 156 1.63 -2.81 69.86
N SER A 157 1.85 -1.57 69.36
CA SER A 157 2.73 -0.47 69.86
C SER A 157 4.24 -0.54 69.51
N ILE A 158 5.03 0.56 69.44
CA ILE A 158 4.94 1.94 70.00
C ILE A 158 5.32 3.04 68.95
N SER A 159 4.82 4.26 69.13
CA SER A 159 5.35 5.57 68.65
C SER A 159 5.15 6.60 69.79
N PRO A 160 5.87 7.75 69.95
CA PRO A 160 6.01 8.89 68.99
C PRO A 160 7.51 9.13 68.56
N ILE A 161 8.15 10.32 68.35
CA ILE A 161 7.94 11.77 68.57
C ILE A 161 8.77 12.64 67.56
N ILE A 162 8.59 13.97 67.57
CA ILE A 162 9.38 15.01 66.85
C ILE A 162 9.62 16.21 67.80
N PRO A 163 10.78 16.89 67.73
CA PRO A 163 10.80 18.38 67.82
C PRO A 163 11.81 19.13 66.90
N ASN A 164 11.57 20.43 66.69
CA ASN A 164 12.34 21.47 65.93
C ASN A 164 12.45 22.76 66.81
N PRO A 165 13.08 23.92 66.42
CA PRO A 165 13.97 24.25 65.29
C PRO A 165 15.45 24.53 65.75
N PRO A 166 16.07 25.74 65.92
CA PRO A 166 15.66 27.17 65.80
C PRO A 166 16.37 27.97 64.66
N GLU A 167 16.97 29.14 64.95
CA GLU A 167 17.39 30.28 64.08
C GLU A 167 18.85 30.77 64.33
N VAL A 168 19.47 31.46 63.36
CA VAL A 168 19.94 32.89 63.32
C VAL A 168 20.62 33.13 61.94
N ASP A 169 20.10 33.99 61.04
CA ASP A 169 20.25 35.46 60.86
C ASP A 169 21.44 35.93 60.00
N ASP A 170 21.18 36.85 59.04
CA ASP A 170 21.85 38.17 58.94
C ASP A 170 21.32 39.09 57.80
N VAL A 171 20.91 40.32 58.18
CA VAL A 171 21.02 41.63 57.48
C VAL A 171 20.34 41.87 56.11
N GLU A 172 19.04 42.20 56.19
CA GLU A 172 18.41 43.50 55.86
C GLU A 172 19.16 44.60 55.05
N MET A 173 18.45 45.26 54.11
CA MET A 173 18.48 46.71 53.86
C MET A 173 17.17 47.17 53.16
N GLY A 174 16.52 48.23 53.69
CA GLY A 174 15.36 48.92 53.07
C GLY A 174 15.74 50.00 52.05
N ASN A 175 14.84 50.88 51.56
CA ASN A 175 13.49 51.25 51.99
C ASN A 175 12.69 51.94 50.83
N GLU A 176 11.35 52.03 50.95
CA GLU A 176 10.41 53.14 50.53
C GLU A 176 10.47 53.74 49.07
N GLU A 177 9.41 54.25 48.42
CA GLU A 177 7.93 54.38 48.61
C GLU A 177 7.29 54.62 47.20
N GLU A 178 6.19 53.95 46.83
CA GLU A 178 4.78 54.41 46.81
C GLU A 178 4.31 55.30 45.61
N GLU A 179 3.33 54.83 44.81
CA GLU A 179 2.12 55.55 44.33
C GLU A 179 1.25 54.74 43.33
N ALA A 180 -0.06 55.08 43.25
CA ALA A 180 -1.11 54.78 42.25
C ALA A 180 -1.24 53.32 41.69
N ALA A 181 -2.20 52.52 42.17
CA ALA A 181 -3.62 52.46 41.74
C ALA A 181 -3.84 51.93 40.28
N SER A 182 -4.34 50.69 40.09
CA SER A 182 -5.78 50.30 40.00
C SER A 182 -6.49 50.90 38.77
N GLU A 183 -7.19 50.17 37.88
CA GLU A 183 -8.40 49.33 38.04
C GLU A 183 -8.60 48.41 36.79
N GLN A 184 -9.52 47.44 36.64
CA GLN A 184 -10.62 46.89 37.46
C GLN A 184 -10.91 45.41 37.08
N LYS A 185 -11.45 44.63 38.05
CA LYS A 185 -12.25 43.39 37.87
C LYS A 185 -13.74 43.75 38.17
N PRO A 186 -14.76 42.86 38.40
CA PRO A 186 -14.82 41.39 38.59
C PRO A 186 -15.88 40.76 37.61
N GLU A 187 -16.75 39.75 37.80
CA GLU A 187 -17.08 38.63 38.74
C GLU A 187 -17.98 37.66 37.89
N LYS A 188 -18.10 36.32 37.97
CA LYS A 188 -17.87 35.23 38.95
C LYS A 188 -19.04 34.97 39.94
N PHE A 189 -20.08 34.28 39.47
CA PHE A 189 -20.95 33.43 40.31
C PHE A 189 -21.07 32.06 39.60
N ASP A 190 -20.74 30.90 40.18
CA ASP A 190 -21.17 30.28 41.44
C ASP A 190 -22.70 30.00 41.46
N GLY A 191 -23.20 28.77 41.61
CA GLY A 191 -22.53 27.48 41.69
C GLY A 191 -23.51 26.31 41.96
N LEU A 192 -22.99 25.22 42.53
CA LEU A 192 -23.71 24.05 43.09
C LEU A 192 -24.24 22.94 42.14
N THR A 193 -24.09 21.72 42.66
CA THR A 193 -24.53 20.37 42.24
C THR A 193 -24.68 19.57 43.56
N PRO A 194 -25.13 18.28 43.64
CA PRO A 194 -25.71 17.33 42.67
C PRO A 194 -27.05 16.78 43.27
N PRO A 195 -27.45 15.47 43.26
CA PRO A 195 -27.18 14.29 42.41
C PRO A 195 -28.46 13.53 41.94
N VAL A 196 -28.27 12.29 41.45
CA VAL A 196 -29.20 11.11 41.47
C VAL A 196 -29.74 10.59 40.11
N ASN A 197 -29.71 9.25 40.06
CA ASN A 197 -29.94 8.23 39.02
C ASN A 197 -31.34 8.17 38.35
N ASN A 198 -31.35 7.69 37.10
CA ASN A 198 -32.31 6.79 36.43
C ASN A 198 -33.84 6.91 36.69
N GLY A 199 -34.59 7.21 35.61
CA GLY A 199 -35.24 6.13 34.84
C GLY A 199 -36.77 6.08 34.72
N SER A 200 -37.26 6.15 33.47
CA SER A 200 -38.50 5.49 32.99
C SER A 200 -38.47 5.45 31.45
N ASN A 201 -38.63 4.37 30.69
CA ASN A 201 -39.33 3.07 30.82
C ASN A 201 -40.80 3.10 30.32
N PHE A 202 -41.09 2.32 29.28
CA PHE A 202 -42.40 1.77 28.96
C PHE A 202 -42.22 0.28 28.63
N GLN A 203 -43.08 -0.56 29.20
CA GLN A 203 -42.99 -2.03 29.14
C GLN A 203 -44.10 -2.62 28.28
N ASN A 204 -43.85 -3.83 27.77
CA ASN A 204 -44.62 -5.06 28.02
C ASN A 204 -43.74 -6.25 27.56
N GLN A 205 -43.64 -7.39 28.26
CA GLN A 205 -44.64 -8.33 28.76
C GLN A 205 -45.42 -9.04 27.62
N ASP A 206 -45.55 -10.37 27.58
CA ASP A 206 -44.96 -11.39 28.48
C ASP A 206 -44.74 -12.76 27.77
N ALA A 207 -44.24 -13.74 28.52
CA ALA A 207 -43.68 -15.00 28.05
C ALA A 207 -44.67 -16.04 27.46
N ARG A 208 -44.13 -16.99 26.68
CA ARG A 208 -44.27 -18.45 26.94
C ARG A 208 -43.39 -19.36 26.07
N ALA A 209 -42.55 -20.17 26.74
CA ALA A 209 -42.26 -21.61 26.50
C ALA A 209 -41.72 -22.10 25.13
N ARG A 210 -40.97 -23.21 25.00
CA ARG A 210 -40.20 -24.09 25.91
C ARG A 210 -39.29 -25.01 25.05
N ASP A 211 -38.20 -25.51 25.63
CA ASP A 211 -37.48 -26.77 25.26
C ASP A 211 -36.91 -26.89 23.81
N ARG A 212 -35.77 -27.53 23.48
CA ARG A 212 -34.59 -28.15 24.15
C ARG A 212 -33.42 -27.93 23.16
N ALA A 213 -32.18 -27.56 23.51
CA ALA A 213 -31.19 -28.10 24.46
C ALA A 213 -30.27 -29.21 23.88
N ASN A 214 -28.94 -28.93 23.89
CA ASN A 214 -27.79 -29.80 23.56
C ASN A 214 -27.66 -30.31 22.11
N SER A 215 -26.47 -30.69 21.61
CA SER A 215 -25.10 -30.73 22.17
C SER A 215 -24.10 -30.20 21.12
N GLN A 216 -23.19 -29.29 21.45
CA GLN A 216 -21.89 -29.52 22.12
C GLN A 216 -20.92 -30.40 21.28
N ALA A 217 -19.74 -29.85 20.98
CA ALA A 217 -18.74 -30.45 20.10
C ALA A 217 -17.90 -31.54 20.78
N GLN A 218 -17.42 -32.52 19.99
CA GLN A 218 -16.03 -33.01 20.06
C GLN A 218 -15.68 -34.00 18.92
N ASN A 219 -14.37 -34.18 18.74
CA ASN A 219 -13.64 -35.18 17.93
C ASN A 219 -13.72 -35.02 16.40
N PHE A 220 -12.62 -34.94 15.64
CA PHE A 220 -11.38 -35.74 15.50
C PHE A 220 -11.49 -36.92 14.51
N VAL A 221 -10.82 -36.74 13.35
CA VAL A 221 -9.87 -37.69 12.73
C VAL A 221 -10.41 -38.99 12.12
N GLN A 222 -9.81 -39.38 10.97
CA GLN A 222 -9.93 -40.68 10.26
C GLN A 222 -11.33 -40.98 9.65
N ASN A 223 -11.49 -41.61 8.48
CA ASN A 223 -10.54 -42.29 7.59
C ASN A 223 -10.95 -42.15 6.11
N ASN A 224 -10.02 -41.80 5.21
CA ASN A 224 -10.20 -41.97 3.76
C ASN A 224 -9.65 -43.35 3.35
N ARG A 225 -10.47 -44.40 3.41
CA ARG A 225 -10.15 -45.69 2.77
C ARG A 225 -11.39 -46.55 2.53
N ASN A 226 -11.76 -46.73 1.27
CA ASN A 226 -12.17 -48.02 0.71
C ASN A 226 -12.16 -47.96 -0.82
N ARG A 227 -11.42 -48.89 -1.45
CA ARG A 227 -11.55 -49.23 -2.87
C ARG A 227 -12.52 -50.40 -2.98
N VAL A 228 -13.45 -50.33 -3.92
CA VAL A 228 -14.03 -51.52 -4.57
C VAL A 228 -14.11 -51.21 -6.07
N LYS A 229 -13.64 -52.15 -6.90
CA LYS A 229 -13.95 -52.22 -8.33
C LYS A 229 -15.16 -53.15 -8.50
N MET A 230 -15.94 -52.98 -9.56
CA MET A 230 -16.30 -54.10 -10.43
C MET A 230 -16.37 -53.62 -11.88
N GLU A 231 -15.96 -54.50 -12.77
CA GLU A 231 -15.88 -54.32 -14.21
C GLU A 231 -17.19 -54.75 -14.92
N ASP A 232 -17.27 -54.41 -16.20
CA ASP A 232 -18.08 -55.00 -17.29
C ASP A 232 -19.61 -55.15 -17.13
N PHE A 233 -20.31 -54.29 -17.89
CA PHE A 233 -21.37 -54.75 -18.78
C PHE A 233 -21.19 -54.05 -20.14
N VAL A 234 -21.20 -54.83 -21.22
CA VAL A 234 -21.10 -54.36 -22.62
C VAL A 234 -22.21 -55.02 -23.41
N GLU A 235 -23.01 -54.24 -24.13
CA GLU A 235 -23.63 -54.68 -25.39
C GLU A 235 -24.08 -53.48 -26.24
N ASP A 236 -24.16 -53.69 -27.55
CA ASP A 236 -24.06 -52.65 -28.56
C ASP A 236 -25.28 -51.73 -28.74
N MET A 237 -25.00 -50.45 -29.01
CA MET A 237 -25.82 -49.64 -29.93
C MET A 237 -24.91 -48.87 -30.89
N GLN A 238 -24.69 -49.43 -32.08
CA GLN A 238 -24.03 -48.72 -33.19
C GLN A 238 -25.03 -47.75 -33.84
N GLN A 239 -24.77 -46.44 -33.74
CA GLN A 239 -25.39 -45.44 -34.60
C GLN A 239 -24.34 -44.43 -35.08
N ALA A 240 -24.62 -43.81 -36.23
CA ALA A 240 -23.65 -43.08 -37.04
C ALA A 240 -22.98 -41.91 -36.28
N PRO A 241 -21.74 -41.52 -36.65
CA PRO A 241 -21.07 -40.37 -36.04
C PRO A 241 -21.89 -39.11 -36.29
N GLN A 242 -22.51 -38.58 -35.24
CA GLN A 242 -23.02 -37.22 -35.25
C GLN A 242 -21.85 -36.26 -35.43
N GLU A 243 -22.04 -35.23 -36.24
CA GLU A 243 -21.01 -34.24 -36.52
C GLU A 243 -20.51 -33.63 -35.21
N TRP A 244 -19.20 -33.75 -34.98
CA TRP A 244 -18.52 -33.00 -33.94
C TRP A 244 -18.46 -31.55 -34.41
N ILE A 245 -19.57 -30.82 -34.23
CA ILE A 245 -19.58 -29.36 -34.24
C ILE A 245 -18.49 -28.96 -33.25
N PRO A 246 -17.38 -28.33 -33.70
CA PRO A 246 -16.32 -27.96 -32.77
C PRO A 246 -16.93 -27.01 -31.76
N GLU A 247 -16.91 -27.40 -30.48
CA GLU A 247 -17.38 -26.53 -29.41
C GLU A 247 -16.68 -25.20 -29.56
N GLU A 248 -17.48 -24.14 -29.56
CA GLU A 248 -17.09 -22.76 -29.85
C GLU A 248 -15.73 -22.48 -29.21
N LYS A 249 -14.73 -22.11 -30.03
CA LYS A 249 -13.43 -21.69 -29.53
C LYS A 249 -13.67 -20.50 -28.60
N VAL A 250 -13.74 -20.78 -27.31
CA VAL A 250 -13.45 -19.81 -26.27
C VAL A 250 -12.00 -19.47 -26.50
N ASP A 251 -11.77 -18.41 -27.27
CA ASP A 251 -10.45 -17.84 -27.46
C ASP A 251 -9.98 -17.36 -26.07
N ILE A 252 -9.31 -18.28 -25.37
CA ILE A 252 -8.31 -17.97 -24.37
C ILE A 252 -7.28 -17.15 -25.14
N LEU A 253 -7.51 -15.83 -25.17
CA LEU A 253 -6.63 -14.86 -25.79
C LEU A 253 -5.22 -15.19 -25.31
N LEU A 254 -4.40 -15.73 -26.21
CA LEU A 254 -3.04 -16.15 -25.90
C LEU A 254 -2.33 -14.87 -25.48
N LEU A 255 -2.16 -14.73 -24.16
CA LEU A 255 -1.75 -13.48 -23.56
C LEU A 255 -0.26 -13.36 -23.79
N GLU A 256 0.12 -12.85 -24.97
CA GLU A 256 1.47 -12.97 -25.51
C GLU A 256 2.50 -12.46 -24.49
N THR A 257 3.46 -13.33 -24.17
CA THR A 257 4.46 -13.06 -23.13
C THR A 257 5.87 -13.15 -23.66
N ILE A 258 6.72 -12.26 -23.17
CA ILE A 258 8.16 -12.30 -23.37
C ILE A 258 8.86 -13.04 -22.22
N SER A 259 9.95 -13.73 -22.54
CA SER A 259 10.86 -14.37 -21.58
C SER A 259 11.76 -13.33 -20.91
N LEU A 260 11.90 -13.39 -19.57
CA LEU A 260 12.81 -12.53 -18.83
C LEU A 260 14.27 -12.99 -18.95
N LEU A 261 14.54 -14.27 -19.21
CA LEU A 261 15.83 -14.73 -19.72
C LEU A 261 16.18 -14.02 -21.03
N LYS A 262 15.27 -14.02 -22.02
CA LYS A 262 15.52 -13.40 -23.33
C LYS A 262 15.76 -11.89 -23.22
N LEU A 263 14.97 -11.21 -22.38
CA LEU A 263 15.15 -9.79 -22.08
C LEU A 263 16.46 -9.52 -21.33
N ALA A 264 16.84 -10.35 -20.36
CA ALA A 264 18.10 -10.20 -19.62
C ALA A 264 19.33 -10.42 -20.52
N GLU A 265 19.29 -11.39 -21.44
CA GLU A 265 20.34 -11.56 -22.47
C GLU A 265 20.50 -10.28 -23.31
N GLN A 266 19.39 -9.67 -23.73
CA GLN A 266 19.41 -8.49 -24.57
C GLN A 266 19.89 -7.25 -23.78
N ILE A 267 19.55 -7.14 -22.49
CA ILE A 267 20.06 -6.08 -21.60
C ILE A 267 21.55 -6.24 -21.33
N GLU A 268 22.05 -7.46 -21.18
CA GLU A 268 23.48 -7.75 -21.01
C GLU A 268 24.27 -7.32 -22.25
N THR A 269 23.83 -7.76 -23.44
CA THR A 269 24.48 -7.42 -24.70
C THR A 269 24.35 -5.92 -25.03
N LEU A 270 23.22 -5.28 -24.70
CA LEU A 270 23.07 -3.82 -24.77
C LEU A 270 24.06 -3.10 -23.85
N ALA A 271 24.19 -3.54 -22.60
CA ALA A 271 25.05 -2.91 -21.60
C ALA A 271 26.53 -2.92 -22.01
N PHE A 272 26.98 -4.01 -22.64
CA PHE A 272 28.28 -4.10 -23.28
C PHE A 272 28.38 -3.16 -24.49
N ASN A 273 27.43 -3.23 -25.43
CA ASN A 273 27.44 -2.46 -26.69
C ASN A 273 27.43 -0.93 -26.51
N ILE A 274 26.87 -0.40 -25.41
CA ILE A 274 26.90 1.04 -25.09
C ILE A 274 27.84 1.39 -23.93
N ASN A 275 28.67 0.43 -23.48
CA ASN A 275 29.70 0.61 -22.45
C ASN A 275 29.15 1.21 -21.13
N LEU A 276 28.13 0.57 -20.55
CA LEU A 276 27.64 0.88 -19.21
C LEU A 276 28.66 0.44 -18.14
N GLU A 277 28.55 0.95 -16.90
CA GLU A 277 29.49 0.63 -15.82
C GLU A 277 29.57 -0.89 -15.56
N GLU A 278 30.78 -1.42 -15.34
CA GLU A 278 31.06 -2.87 -15.23
C GLU A 278 30.16 -3.59 -14.22
N GLY A 279 29.87 -2.98 -13.07
CA GLY A 279 28.95 -3.56 -12.08
C GLY A 279 27.52 -3.79 -12.60
N PHE A 280 27.05 -2.99 -13.56
CA PHE A 280 25.77 -3.22 -14.22
C PHE A 280 25.87 -4.35 -15.26
N GLN A 281 26.98 -4.45 -16.01
CA GLN A 281 27.22 -5.57 -16.93
C GLN A 281 27.25 -6.90 -16.16
N GLN A 282 27.98 -6.96 -15.04
CA GLN A 282 28.01 -8.12 -14.15
C GLN A 282 26.62 -8.43 -13.55
N LYS A 283 25.83 -7.41 -13.19
CA LYS A 283 24.44 -7.62 -12.73
C LYS A 283 23.56 -8.25 -13.81
N ALA A 284 23.63 -7.76 -15.06
CA ALA A 284 22.88 -8.34 -16.17
C ALA A 284 23.30 -9.79 -16.44
N LEU A 285 24.61 -10.09 -16.42
CA LEU A 285 25.14 -11.45 -16.54
C LEU A 285 24.68 -12.38 -15.40
N ARG A 286 24.54 -11.89 -14.17
CA ARG A 286 23.92 -12.64 -13.05
C ARG A 286 22.43 -12.92 -13.30
N ALA A 287 21.69 -11.95 -13.85
CA ALA A 287 20.28 -12.13 -14.18
C ALA A 287 20.07 -13.20 -15.26
N VAL A 288 20.88 -13.21 -16.32
CA VAL A 288 20.88 -14.27 -17.34
C VAL A 288 21.09 -15.65 -16.72
N ARG A 289 22.05 -15.78 -15.77
CA ARG A 289 22.28 -17.05 -15.04
C ARG A 289 21.08 -17.46 -14.18
N LEU A 290 20.40 -16.49 -13.55
CA LEU A 290 19.22 -16.75 -12.70
C LEU A 290 18.03 -17.24 -13.53
N PHE A 291 17.64 -16.51 -14.58
CA PHE A 291 16.50 -16.88 -15.42
C PHE A 291 16.79 -18.12 -16.29
N LYS A 292 18.06 -18.45 -16.53
CA LYS A 292 18.44 -19.75 -17.14
C LYS A 292 18.21 -20.95 -16.22
N ALA A 293 18.11 -20.75 -14.91
CA ALA A 293 17.75 -21.80 -13.94
C ALA A 293 16.23 -21.86 -13.69
N ASN A 294 15.55 -20.71 -13.67
CA ASN A 294 14.10 -20.61 -13.58
C ASN A 294 13.62 -19.35 -14.31
N ASP A 295 13.17 -19.50 -15.56
CA ASP A 295 12.69 -18.37 -16.34
C ASP A 295 11.35 -17.84 -15.81
N GLN A 296 11.08 -16.57 -16.09
CA GLN A 296 9.87 -15.86 -15.75
C GLN A 296 9.36 -15.15 -17.00
N THR A 297 8.06 -14.90 -17.10
CA THR A 297 7.50 -14.18 -18.25
C THR A 297 6.69 -12.98 -17.82
N ILE A 298 6.63 -11.96 -18.68
CA ILE A 298 5.68 -10.84 -18.56
C ILE A 298 4.93 -10.66 -19.87
N THR A 299 3.72 -10.13 -19.80
CA THR A 299 2.90 -9.86 -21.00
C THR A 299 3.51 -8.74 -21.83
N ILE A 300 3.34 -8.79 -23.16
CA ILE A 300 3.78 -7.73 -24.07
C ILE A 300 3.12 -6.40 -23.71
N GLN A 301 1.85 -6.41 -23.31
CA GLN A 301 1.14 -5.23 -22.80
C GLN A 301 1.84 -4.58 -21.59
N HIS A 302 2.29 -5.38 -20.61
CA HIS A 302 3.04 -4.84 -19.47
C HIS A 302 4.44 -4.36 -19.89
N PHE A 303 5.12 -5.09 -20.77
CA PHE A 303 6.42 -4.66 -21.30
C PHE A 303 6.32 -3.31 -22.02
N ASN A 304 5.38 -3.15 -22.95
CA ASN A 304 5.22 -1.92 -23.74
C ASN A 304 4.94 -0.71 -22.83
N ILE A 305 4.05 -0.85 -21.85
CA ILE A 305 3.77 0.22 -20.87
C ILE A 305 5.02 0.59 -20.05
N PHE A 306 5.80 -0.40 -19.57
CA PHE A 306 7.05 -0.12 -18.85
C PHE A 306 8.10 0.50 -19.78
N PHE A 307 8.23 0.02 -21.01
CA PHE A 307 9.19 0.48 -21.99
C PHE A 307 8.91 1.92 -22.45
N ASN A 308 7.64 2.28 -22.69
CA ASN A 308 7.20 3.62 -23.06
C ASN A 308 7.43 4.63 -21.93
N ALA A 309 7.19 4.23 -20.68
CA ALA A 309 7.56 5.03 -19.50
C ALA A 309 9.08 5.22 -19.40
N ILE A 310 9.88 4.19 -19.71
CA ILE A 310 11.34 4.30 -19.79
C ILE A 310 11.78 5.28 -20.88
N LEU A 311 11.31 5.15 -22.13
CA LEU A 311 11.66 6.05 -23.23
C LEU A 311 11.33 7.51 -22.90
N THR A 312 10.11 7.77 -22.41
CA THR A 312 9.67 9.10 -21.95
C THR A 312 10.63 9.66 -20.89
N SER A 313 11.04 8.83 -19.93
CA SER A 313 11.96 9.23 -18.85
C SER A 313 13.43 9.35 -19.26
N LEU A 314 13.82 8.84 -20.44
CA LEU A 314 15.13 9.06 -21.08
C LEU A 314 15.12 10.41 -21.83
N LYS A 315 14.07 10.69 -22.61
CA LYS A 315 13.87 12.00 -23.27
C LYS A 315 13.83 13.15 -22.27
N ALA A 316 13.13 12.97 -21.15
CA ALA A 316 13.10 13.95 -20.05
C ALA A 316 14.47 14.12 -19.35
N GLY A 317 15.40 13.19 -19.54
CA GLY A 317 16.77 13.24 -19.01
C GLY A 317 17.81 13.80 -19.98
N ARG A 318 17.39 14.45 -21.07
CA ARG A 318 18.29 14.99 -22.10
C ARG A 318 19.22 16.09 -21.59
N ILE A 319 20.42 16.16 -22.17
CA ILE A 319 21.43 17.20 -21.96
C ILE A 319 22.03 17.64 -23.30
N GLN A 320 22.39 18.91 -23.41
CA GLN A 320 22.99 19.50 -24.62
C GLN A 320 24.52 19.56 -24.57
N ASN A 321 25.13 19.30 -23.40
CA ASN A 321 26.58 19.31 -23.22
C ASN A 321 27.10 17.87 -23.20
N ALA A 322 27.67 17.43 -24.31
CA ALA A 322 28.22 16.08 -24.45
C ALA A 322 29.37 15.81 -23.45
N THR A 323 29.45 14.58 -22.95
CA THR A 323 30.46 14.14 -21.99
C THR A 323 30.97 12.74 -22.34
N ARG A 324 32.15 12.36 -21.84
CA ARG A 324 32.65 10.96 -21.95
C ARG A 324 31.76 9.94 -21.21
N LYS A 325 30.69 10.36 -20.53
CA LYS A 325 29.74 9.49 -19.80
C LYS A 325 28.30 9.66 -20.27
N SER A 326 28.08 10.17 -21.48
CA SER A 326 26.77 10.29 -22.13
C SER A 326 26.77 9.68 -23.53
N ILE A 327 25.58 9.60 -24.12
CA ILE A 327 25.31 9.07 -25.46
C ILE A 327 24.17 9.87 -26.09
N GLN A 328 24.31 10.27 -27.36
CA GLN A 328 23.23 10.84 -28.17
C GLN A 328 21.94 9.97 -28.11
N LEU A 329 20.79 10.59 -27.87
CA LEU A 329 19.51 9.88 -27.72
C LEU A 329 19.14 9.11 -28.99
N SER A 330 19.36 9.70 -30.17
CA SER A 330 19.08 9.04 -31.45
C SER A 330 19.94 7.78 -31.65
N ARG A 331 21.18 7.78 -31.15
CA ARG A 331 22.06 6.61 -31.13
C ARG A 331 21.63 5.59 -30.08
N LEU A 332 21.24 6.02 -28.88
CA LEU A 332 20.73 5.13 -27.84
C LEU A 332 19.46 4.40 -28.32
N PHE A 333 18.51 5.09 -28.94
CA PHE A 333 17.28 4.49 -29.43
C PHE A 333 17.55 3.50 -30.57
N LYS A 334 18.51 3.79 -31.48
CA LYS A 334 19.02 2.83 -32.47
C LYS A 334 19.64 1.58 -31.82
N HIS A 335 20.32 1.70 -30.68
CA HIS A 335 20.80 0.54 -29.90
C HIS A 335 19.66 -0.21 -29.20
N LEU A 336 18.67 0.47 -28.61
CA LEU A 336 17.48 -0.18 -28.04
C LEU A 336 16.72 -0.97 -29.12
N GLN A 337 16.44 -0.37 -30.26
CA GLN A 337 15.73 -1.03 -31.37
C GLN A 337 16.44 -2.31 -31.82
N ARG A 338 17.75 -2.22 -32.08
CA ARG A 338 18.54 -3.31 -32.70
C ARG A 338 19.03 -4.37 -31.71
N THR A 339 19.28 -4.01 -30.46
CA THR A 339 19.86 -4.92 -29.44
C THR A 339 18.85 -5.34 -28.39
N LEU A 340 17.90 -4.46 -27.99
CA LEU A 340 16.89 -4.80 -27.00
C LEU A 340 15.64 -5.40 -27.64
N ILE A 341 15.05 -4.72 -28.62
CA ILE A 341 13.68 -5.00 -29.07
C ILE A 341 13.60 -6.04 -30.21
N ARG A 342 14.25 -5.81 -31.36
CA ARG A 342 14.17 -6.75 -32.51
C ARG A 342 14.56 -8.20 -32.17
N PRO A 343 15.57 -8.51 -31.33
CA PRO A 343 15.92 -9.88 -30.97
C PRO A 343 14.89 -10.63 -30.12
N MET A 344 13.78 -9.98 -29.73
CA MET A 344 12.64 -10.58 -29.05
C MET A 344 11.49 -10.95 -30.02
N GLY A 345 11.60 -10.57 -31.30
CA GLY A 345 10.65 -10.89 -32.39
C GLY A 345 10.03 -9.63 -33.00
N GLU A 346 10.14 -9.43 -34.32
CA GLU A 346 9.67 -8.18 -34.96
C GLU A 346 8.13 -8.03 -34.94
N GLU A 347 7.38 -9.11 -35.12
CA GLU A 347 5.90 -9.09 -35.04
C GLU A 347 5.41 -8.86 -33.60
N LEU A 348 5.93 -9.65 -32.64
CA LEU A 348 5.60 -9.54 -31.21
C LEU A 348 5.87 -8.15 -30.63
N MET A 349 6.96 -7.51 -31.09
CA MET A 349 7.41 -6.23 -30.55
C MET A 349 7.02 -5.03 -31.43
N ALA A 350 6.08 -5.19 -32.36
CA ALA A 350 5.75 -4.17 -33.37
C ALA A 350 5.40 -2.79 -32.78
N GLU A 351 4.67 -2.73 -31.66
CA GLU A 351 4.36 -1.47 -30.96
C GLU A 351 5.65 -0.77 -30.46
N ALA A 352 6.51 -1.51 -29.76
CA ALA A 352 7.77 -0.99 -29.21
C ALA A 352 8.79 -0.63 -30.32
N LEU A 353 8.69 -1.26 -31.49
CA LEU A 353 9.48 -0.90 -32.68
C LEU A 353 8.96 0.39 -33.32
N ALA A 354 7.66 0.50 -33.58
CA ALA A 354 7.05 1.69 -34.17
C ALA A 354 7.35 2.95 -33.33
N ILE A 355 7.17 2.86 -32.00
CA ILE A 355 7.49 3.97 -31.07
C ILE A 355 8.97 4.34 -31.13
N LEU A 356 9.88 3.37 -31.31
CA LEU A 356 11.31 3.67 -31.47
C LEU A 356 11.63 4.30 -32.83
N ASP A 357 10.99 3.88 -33.91
CA ASP A 357 11.20 4.45 -35.24
C ASP A 357 10.66 5.90 -35.30
N ASP A 358 9.47 6.16 -34.78
CA ASP A 358 8.92 7.53 -34.61
C ASP A 358 9.87 8.43 -33.80
N GLU A 359 10.40 7.93 -32.68
CA GLU A 359 11.33 8.66 -31.81
C GLU A 359 12.72 8.86 -32.44
N ILE A 360 13.17 7.94 -33.28
CA ILE A 360 14.41 8.07 -34.05
C ILE A 360 14.25 9.10 -35.17
N GLU A 361 13.09 9.15 -35.85
CA GLU A 361 12.79 10.15 -36.88
C GLU A 361 12.66 11.54 -36.26
N MET A 362 11.88 11.70 -35.18
CA MET A 362 11.71 12.97 -34.46
C MET A 362 13.02 13.54 -33.92
N LEU A 363 13.98 12.69 -33.55
CA LEU A 363 15.30 13.14 -33.10
C LEU A 363 16.24 13.50 -34.26
N GLY A 364 16.11 12.87 -35.43
CA GLY A 364 16.88 13.19 -36.64
C GLY A 364 18.40 13.32 -36.40
N GLU A 365 18.93 14.51 -36.66
CA GLU A 365 20.35 14.89 -36.45
C GLU A 365 20.61 15.59 -35.10
N SER A 366 19.68 15.55 -34.14
CA SER A 366 19.82 16.21 -32.84
C SER A 366 21.02 15.70 -32.03
N GLU A 367 21.78 16.65 -31.49
CA GLU A 367 22.88 16.40 -30.55
C GLU A 367 22.42 16.16 -29.10
N ASP A 368 21.11 16.14 -28.81
CA ASP A 368 20.56 15.83 -27.48
C ASP A 368 21.10 14.48 -26.97
N GLU A 369 21.90 14.50 -25.89
CA GLU A 369 22.47 13.31 -25.25
C GLU A 369 21.74 12.95 -23.95
N VAL A 370 22.02 11.74 -23.42
CA VAL A 370 21.65 11.32 -22.07
C VAL A 370 22.83 10.66 -21.37
N LEU A 371 22.98 10.87 -20.06
CA LEU A 371 24.03 10.23 -19.26
C LEU A 371 23.83 8.71 -19.23
N LEU A 372 24.90 7.94 -19.44
CA LEU A 372 24.89 6.46 -19.38
C LEU A 372 24.39 5.94 -18.03
N LYS A 373 24.67 6.67 -16.95
CA LYS A 373 24.13 6.37 -15.60
C LYS A 373 22.61 6.51 -15.52
N THR A 374 22.01 7.45 -16.25
CA THR A 374 20.55 7.54 -16.37
C THR A 374 20.02 6.32 -17.14
N VAL A 375 20.70 5.88 -18.20
CA VAL A 375 20.34 4.67 -18.96
C VAL A 375 20.36 3.42 -18.07
N GLN A 376 21.42 3.22 -17.27
CA GLN A 376 21.50 2.13 -16.27
C GLN A 376 20.29 2.17 -15.32
N ILE A 377 20.02 3.32 -14.69
CA ILE A 377 18.90 3.49 -13.75
C ILE A 377 17.55 3.16 -14.42
N ARG A 378 17.39 3.44 -15.72
CA ARG A 378 16.17 3.10 -16.47
C ARG A 378 16.06 1.62 -16.82
N LEU A 379 17.16 0.97 -17.21
CA LEU A 379 17.17 -0.49 -17.44
C LEU A 379 16.96 -1.27 -16.14
N ASP A 380 17.55 -0.79 -15.02
CA ASP A 380 17.24 -1.27 -13.67
C ASP A 380 15.75 -1.09 -13.35
N SER A 381 15.16 0.06 -13.68
CA SER A 381 13.74 0.33 -13.44
C SER A 381 12.83 -0.61 -14.24
N LEU A 382 13.12 -0.84 -15.53
CA LEU A 382 12.40 -1.79 -16.38
C LEU A 382 12.38 -3.19 -15.76
N MET A 383 13.53 -3.70 -15.33
CA MET A 383 13.63 -5.05 -14.76
C MET A 383 13.01 -5.15 -13.35
N ASN A 384 13.08 -4.10 -12.52
CA ASN A 384 12.40 -4.04 -11.22
C ASN A 384 10.85 -3.93 -11.32
N LEU A 385 10.33 -3.48 -12.47
CA LEU A 385 8.90 -3.53 -12.80
C LEU A 385 8.51 -4.91 -13.34
N ALA A 386 9.35 -5.51 -14.18
CA ALA A 386 9.15 -6.86 -14.71
C ALA A 386 9.19 -7.95 -13.62
N THR A 387 10.11 -7.87 -12.67
CA THR A 387 10.28 -8.88 -11.61
C THR A 387 10.91 -8.31 -10.34
N ASN A 388 10.67 -8.97 -9.21
CA ASN A 388 11.37 -8.69 -7.95
C ASN A 388 12.82 -9.23 -7.99
N SER A 389 13.05 -10.34 -8.68
CA SER A 389 14.31 -11.10 -8.67
C SER A 389 15.52 -10.38 -9.29
N TRP A 390 15.31 -9.19 -9.85
CA TRP A 390 16.37 -8.31 -10.35
C TRP A 390 16.95 -7.38 -9.25
N ALA A 391 16.20 -7.10 -8.19
CA ALA A 391 16.64 -6.21 -7.11
C ALA A 391 17.84 -6.78 -6.37
N ASP A 392 17.76 -8.08 -6.05
CA ASP A 392 18.69 -8.82 -5.16
C ASP A 392 20.04 -9.18 -5.82
N LEU A 393 20.30 -8.74 -7.05
CA LEU A 393 21.51 -9.10 -7.81
C LEU A 393 22.72 -8.17 -7.56
N TYR A 394 22.57 -7.13 -6.73
CA TYR A 394 23.64 -6.24 -6.30
C TYR A 394 24.36 -6.79 -5.04
N GLU A 395 25.43 -7.56 -5.29
CA GLU A 395 26.38 -8.04 -4.26
C GLU A 395 27.83 -7.91 -4.74
#